data_AF-A0A059TA83-F1
#
_entry.id   AF-A0A059TA83-F1
#
_cell.length_a   1.000
_cell.length_b   1.000
_cell.length_c   1.000
_cell.angle_alpha   90.00
_cell.angle_beta   90.00
_cell.angle_gamma   90.00
#
_symmetry.space_group_name_H-M   'P 1'
#
loop_
_entity.id
_entity.type
_entity.pdbx_description
1 polymer ?
#
loop_
_entity_poly.entity_id
_entity_poly.type
_entity_poly.pdbx_seq_one_letter_code
_entity_poly.pdbx_strand_id
1 'polypeptide(L)'
;MVKDIAFARAYPLETFKDSKIKSEIIKFFEKRNDLTYYKNLVIEQQFNRIGIRSLLYSVIKHFNWRFNYSAGIFSRLNFTCKNYSNEAHLNIFFQPAIALYKLKLLEEILNCEDFLIKPLYEPMRMIKMSKQINVFMCGFKPFLHNFTNKEMIKLIKEKCHFIKVDDQIGKLYLE
;
A
#
# COMPACT_ATOMS: atom_id res chain seq x y z
N MET A 1 -19.16 6.47 14.29
CA MET A 1 -19.01 5.55 13.14
C MET A 1 -18.37 6.32 11.99
N VAL A 2 -17.05 6.22 11.79
CA VAL A 2 -16.43 6.77 10.58
C VAL A 2 -16.82 5.83 9.46
N LYS A 3 -17.82 6.22 8.64
CA LYS A 3 -18.06 5.53 7.38
C LYS A 3 -16.83 5.79 6.54
N ASP A 4 -15.96 4.80 6.39
CA ASP A 4 -14.85 4.85 5.46
C ASP A 4 -15.43 5.06 4.05
N ILE A 5 -15.41 6.31 3.59
CA ILE A 5 -16.00 6.75 2.31
C ILE A 5 -15.42 5.94 1.14
N ALA A 6 -14.21 5.40 1.30
CA ALA A 6 -13.58 4.50 0.34
C ALA A 6 -14.24 3.11 0.26
N PHE A 7 -14.70 2.52 1.38
CA PHE A 7 -15.41 1.23 1.37
C PHE A 7 -16.78 1.32 0.71
N ALA A 8 -17.45 2.47 0.86
CA ALA A 8 -18.75 2.72 0.25
C ALA A 8 -18.68 2.78 -1.29
N ARG A 9 -17.49 2.95 -1.87
CA ARG A 9 -17.25 3.06 -3.32
C ARG A 9 -16.55 1.85 -3.93
N ALA A 10 -16.26 0.81 -3.15
CA ALA A 10 -15.62 -0.40 -3.67
C ALA A 10 -16.64 -1.26 -4.43
N TYR A 11 -16.34 -1.52 -5.70
CA TYR A 11 -17.10 -2.44 -6.54
C TYR A 11 -17.03 -3.88 -6.00
N PRO A 12 -18.03 -4.73 -6.27
CA PRO A 12 -17.90 -6.16 -5.96
C PRO A 12 -16.71 -6.78 -6.70
N LEU A 13 -15.98 -7.69 -6.05
CA LEU A 13 -14.72 -8.24 -6.58
C LEU A 13 -14.93 -9.05 -7.88
N GLU A 14 -16.10 -9.66 -8.00
CA GLU A 14 -16.59 -10.40 -9.17
C GLU A 14 -16.78 -9.53 -10.42
N THR A 15 -16.94 -8.21 -10.28
CA THR A 15 -17.07 -7.30 -11.44
C THR A 15 -15.75 -7.03 -12.17
N PHE A 16 -14.62 -7.40 -11.57
CA PHE A 16 -13.30 -7.25 -12.20
C PHE A 16 -12.99 -8.47 -13.05
N LYS A 17 -12.54 -8.24 -14.30
CA LYS A 17 -12.11 -9.29 -15.21
C LYS A 17 -11.03 -10.15 -14.55
N ASP A 18 -11.15 -11.46 -14.71
CA ASP A 18 -10.12 -12.37 -14.23
C ASP A 18 -8.82 -12.13 -14.99
N SER A 19 -7.77 -11.87 -14.21
CA SER A 19 -6.45 -11.52 -14.72
C SER A 19 -5.38 -12.09 -13.79
N LYS A 20 -4.17 -12.22 -14.32
CA LYS A 20 -3.00 -12.58 -13.53
C LYS A 20 -2.80 -11.60 -12.37
N ILE A 21 -3.02 -10.30 -12.60
CA ILE A 21 -2.87 -9.25 -11.58
C ILE A 21 -3.90 -9.42 -10.46
N LYS A 22 -5.19 -9.61 -10.78
CA LYS A 22 -6.24 -9.87 -9.79
C LYS A 22 -5.89 -11.10 -8.94
N SER A 23 -5.50 -12.18 -9.59
CA SER A 23 -5.10 -13.43 -8.93
C SER A 23 -3.88 -13.23 -8.02
N GLU A 24 -2.89 -12.45 -8.46
CA GLU A 24 -1.66 -12.21 -7.70
C GLU A 24 -1.91 -11.32 -6.47
N ILE A 25 -2.75 -10.29 -6.60
CA ILE A 25 -3.16 -9.47 -5.45
C ILE A 25 -3.93 -10.31 -4.43
N ILE A 26 -4.93 -11.11 -4.87
CA ILE A 26 -5.70 -11.97 -3.96
C ILE A 26 -4.75 -12.95 -3.25
N LYS A 27 -3.91 -13.67 -3.99
CA LYS A 27 -2.93 -14.62 -3.42
C LYS A 27 -1.98 -13.97 -2.42
N PHE A 28 -1.56 -12.72 -2.65
CA PHE A 28 -0.74 -11.99 -1.69
C PHE A 28 -1.49 -11.79 -0.35
N PHE A 29 -2.75 -11.36 -0.41
CA PHE A 29 -3.58 -11.13 0.77
C PHE A 29 -3.91 -12.44 1.50
N GLU A 30 -4.22 -13.52 0.78
CA GLU A 30 -4.41 -14.86 1.35
C GLU A 30 -3.17 -15.33 2.13
N LYS A 31 -1.98 -15.15 1.54
CA LYS A 31 -0.71 -15.52 2.17
C LYS A 31 -0.39 -14.67 3.41
N ARG A 32 -0.86 -13.42 3.51
CA ARG A 32 -0.62 -12.61 4.71
C ARG A 32 -1.36 -13.09 5.96
N ASN A 33 -2.28 -14.05 5.83
CA ASN A 33 -2.81 -14.79 6.98
C ASN A 33 -1.78 -15.76 7.60
N ASP A 34 -0.71 -16.09 6.88
CA ASP A 34 0.41 -16.87 7.40
C ASP A 34 1.32 -15.99 8.27
N LEU A 35 1.52 -16.42 9.51
CA LEU A 35 2.39 -15.75 10.50
C LEU A 35 3.88 -15.76 10.13
N THR A 36 4.28 -16.38 9.04
CA THR A 36 5.66 -16.38 8.54
C THR A 36 5.85 -15.47 7.33
N TYR A 37 4.76 -15.00 6.71
CA TYR A 37 4.81 -14.17 5.50
C TYR A 37 4.65 -12.69 5.85
N TYR A 38 5.77 -11.99 6.08
CA TYR A 38 5.80 -10.56 6.43
C TYR A 38 6.15 -9.62 5.27
N LYS A 39 5.93 -10.07 4.02
CA LYS A 39 6.24 -9.22 2.87
C LYS A 39 5.31 -8.01 2.81
N ASN A 40 5.86 -6.89 2.38
CA ASN A 40 5.11 -5.70 1.94
C ASN A 40 4.74 -5.85 0.46
N LEU A 41 3.67 -5.21 0.02
CA LEU A 41 3.25 -5.25 -1.38
C LEU A 41 3.67 -3.98 -2.09
N VAL A 42 4.32 -4.09 -3.24
CA VAL A 42 4.59 -2.97 -4.14
C VAL A 42 3.83 -3.21 -5.44
N ILE A 43 2.94 -2.27 -5.81
CA ILE A 43 2.22 -2.29 -7.07
C ILE A 43 2.68 -1.09 -7.91
N GLU A 44 3.36 -1.38 -9.02
CA GLU A 44 3.83 -0.38 -9.97
C GLU A 44 2.85 -0.32 -11.16
N GLN A 45 2.19 0.83 -11.33
CA GLN A 45 1.30 1.08 -12.46
C GLN A 45 1.91 2.16 -13.36
N GLN A 46 2.09 1.85 -14.64
CA GLN A 46 2.65 2.82 -15.59
C GLN A 46 1.60 3.88 -16.01
N PHE A 47 0.30 3.58 -15.90
CA PHE A 47 -0.79 4.51 -16.25
C PHE A 47 -1.91 4.58 -15.20
N ASN A 48 -2.50 5.77 -15.05
CA ASN A 48 -3.56 6.08 -14.08
C ASN A 48 -4.92 5.41 -14.33
N ARG A 49 -5.10 4.60 -15.38
CA ARG A 49 -6.42 4.19 -15.87
C ARG A 49 -6.75 2.70 -15.74
N ILE A 50 -5.92 1.91 -15.07
CA ILE A 50 -6.09 0.44 -15.04
C ILE A 50 -7.08 -0.03 -13.94
N GLY A 51 -7.65 0.85 -13.11
CA GLY A 51 -8.62 0.43 -12.09
C GLY A 51 -8.01 -0.39 -10.94
N ILE A 52 -6.68 -0.52 -10.89
CA ILE A 52 -5.92 -1.27 -9.87
C ILE A 52 -6.24 -0.80 -8.46
N ARG A 53 -6.38 0.50 -8.27
CA ARG A 53 -6.77 1.07 -6.97
C ARG A 53 -8.16 0.58 -6.55
N SER A 54 -9.11 0.56 -7.49
CA SER A 54 -10.46 0.05 -7.27
C SER A 54 -10.42 -1.44 -6.95
N LEU A 55 -9.65 -2.22 -7.71
CA LEU A 55 -9.46 -3.65 -7.47
C LEU A 55 -8.87 -3.91 -6.09
N LEU A 56 -7.82 -3.18 -5.70
CA LEU A 56 -7.21 -3.31 -4.38
C LEU A 56 -8.25 -3.04 -3.27
N TYR A 57 -9.07 -1.99 -3.40
CA TYR A 57 -10.13 -1.71 -2.43
C TYR A 57 -11.19 -2.82 -2.36
N SER A 58 -11.55 -3.39 -3.51
CA SER A 58 -12.48 -4.51 -3.58
C SER A 58 -11.91 -5.78 -2.94
N VAL A 59 -10.61 -6.05 -3.12
CA VAL A 59 -9.92 -7.16 -2.44
C VAL A 59 -9.89 -6.92 -0.93
N ILE A 60 -9.48 -5.73 -0.48
CA ILE A 60 -9.46 -5.39 0.95
C ILE A 60 -10.85 -5.56 1.58
N LYS A 61 -11.91 -5.15 0.87
CA LYS A 61 -13.30 -5.33 1.29
C LYS A 61 -13.72 -6.79 1.34
N HIS A 62 -13.29 -7.61 0.37
CA HIS A 62 -13.53 -9.04 0.38
C HIS A 62 -12.95 -9.73 1.63
N PHE A 63 -11.77 -9.28 2.09
CA PHE A 63 -11.16 -9.75 3.35
C PHE A 63 -11.74 -9.08 4.61
N ASN A 64 -12.66 -8.13 4.49
CA ASN A 64 -13.21 -7.33 5.60
C ASN A 64 -12.13 -6.61 6.44
N TRP A 65 -11.06 -6.15 5.79
CA TRP A 65 -9.92 -5.53 6.47
C TRP A 65 -10.02 -4.01 6.49
N ARG A 66 -9.80 -3.39 7.65
CA ARG A 66 -9.65 -1.92 7.75
C ARG A 66 -8.31 -1.47 7.20
N PHE A 67 -8.24 -0.30 6.57
CA PHE A 67 -6.98 0.23 6.05
C PHE A 67 -6.80 1.70 6.37
N ASN A 68 -5.53 2.10 6.57
CA ASN A 68 -5.14 3.49 6.58
C ASN A 68 -4.80 3.93 5.16
N TYR A 69 -5.20 5.15 4.83
CA TYR A 69 -4.84 5.78 3.57
C TYR A 69 -3.94 6.97 3.87
N SER A 70 -2.66 6.88 3.52
CA SER A 70 -1.78 8.05 3.57
C SER A 70 -2.06 8.95 2.35
N ALA A 71 -3.23 9.61 2.34
CA ALA A 71 -3.53 10.74 1.47
C ALA A 71 -2.69 11.91 1.95
N GLY A 72 -1.61 12.18 1.25
CA GLY A 72 -0.97 13.47 1.32
C GLY A 72 -0.64 13.94 -0.07
N ILE A 73 -0.50 15.27 -0.21
CA ILE A 73 0.34 15.86 -1.26
C ILE A 73 1.61 14.99 -1.34
N PHE A 74 2.11 14.69 -2.55
CA PHE A 74 3.27 13.81 -2.80
C PHE A 74 4.47 14.03 -1.85
N SER A 75 4.54 15.20 -1.20
CA SER A 75 5.56 15.61 -0.24
C SER A 75 5.32 15.25 1.24
N ARG A 76 4.16 14.72 1.68
CA ARG A 76 3.91 14.49 3.12
C ARG A 76 3.13 13.20 3.39
N LEU A 77 3.75 12.24 4.07
CA LEU A 77 3.02 11.17 4.75
C LEU A 77 2.17 11.80 5.86
N ASN A 78 0.87 11.53 5.88
CA ASN A 78 -0.04 12.14 6.84
C ASN A 78 -0.53 11.11 7.86
N PHE A 79 0.12 11.09 9.02
CA PHE A 79 -0.21 10.22 10.14
C PHE A 79 -1.13 10.88 11.19
N THR A 80 -1.91 11.90 10.80
CA THR A 80 -2.89 12.51 11.70
C THR A 80 -3.98 11.52 12.13
N CYS A 81 -4.64 11.79 13.26
CA CYS A 81 -5.74 10.94 13.78
C CYS A 81 -6.85 10.67 12.75
N LYS A 82 -7.09 11.62 11.82
CA LYS A 82 -8.09 11.51 10.76
C LYS A 82 -7.70 10.53 9.64
N ASN A 83 -6.40 10.32 9.42
CA ASN A 83 -5.89 9.54 8.29
C ASN A 83 -5.24 8.21 8.70
N TYR A 84 -4.96 8.03 10.00
CA TYR A 84 -4.27 6.86 10.52
C TYR A 84 -4.82 6.39 11.88
N SER A 85 -5.17 5.09 11.92
CA SER A 85 -5.56 4.32 13.10
C SER A 85 -4.63 3.12 13.31
N ASN A 86 -4.24 2.88 14.57
CA ASN A 86 -3.48 1.69 14.98
C ASN A 86 -4.30 0.39 14.86
N GLU A 87 -5.63 0.48 14.72
CA GLU A 87 -6.52 -0.67 14.57
C GLU A 87 -6.70 -1.11 13.10
N ALA A 88 -6.07 -0.41 12.15
CA ALA A 88 -6.11 -0.83 10.76
C ALA A 88 -5.27 -2.11 10.54
N HIS A 89 -5.67 -2.91 9.56
CA HIS A 89 -4.97 -4.13 9.16
C HIS A 89 -3.83 -3.83 8.19
N LEU A 90 -3.93 -2.74 7.43
CA LEU A 90 -2.95 -2.38 6.41
C LEU A 90 -2.83 -0.88 6.22
N ASN A 91 -1.70 -0.46 5.65
CA ASN A 91 -1.40 0.91 5.26
C ASN A 91 -1.19 0.98 3.75
N ILE A 92 -1.80 1.98 3.11
CA ILE A 92 -1.56 2.25 1.68
C ILE A 92 -0.76 3.55 1.54
N PHE A 93 0.39 3.43 0.90
CA PHE A 93 1.33 4.50 0.57
C PHE A 93 1.32 4.77 -0.94
N PHE A 94 1.41 6.04 -1.33
CA PHE A 94 1.43 6.47 -2.74
C PHE A 94 2.77 7.10 -3.15
N GLN A 95 3.76 6.97 -2.28
CA GLN A 95 5.06 7.60 -2.41
C GLN A 95 6.10 6.59 -2.95
N PRO A 96 7.05 7.04 -3.79
CA PRO A 96 8.21 6.22 -4.13
C PRO A 96 9.13 6.05 -2.90
N ALA A 97 9.97 5.01 -2.91
CA ALA A 97 10.88 4.68 -1.82
C ALA A 97 11.76 5.87 -1.39
N ILE A 98 12.24 6.67 -2.35
CA ILE A 98 13.10 7.84 -2.09
C ILE A 98 12.45 8.87 -1.16
N ALA A 99 11.12 9.04 -1.24
CA ALA A 99 10.42 10.01 -0.39
C ALA A 99 10.36 9.52 1.06
N LEU A 100 10.09 8.23 1.27
CA LEU A 100 10.07 7.59 2.60
C LEU A 100 11.47 7.55 3.22
N TYR A 101 12.49 7.30 2.39
CA TYR A 101 13.88 7.26 2.82
C TYR A 101 14.36 8.63 3.31
N LYS A 102 14.03 9.71 2.59
CA LYS A 102 14.37 11.08 3.01
C LYS A 102 13.74 11.47 4.35
N LEU A 103 12.61 10.85 4.70
CA LEU A 103 11.93 11.04 5.98
C LEU A 103 12.47 10.13 7.09
N LYS A 104 13.43 9.25 6.80
CA LYS A 104 13.93 8.21 7.73
C LYS A 104 12.79 7.34 8.28
N LEU A 105 11.90 6.90 7.39
CA LEU A 105 10.77 6.03 7.74
C LEU A 105 10.76 4.74 6.93
N LEU A 106 11.53 4.66 5.84
CA LEU A 106 11.45 3.54 4.91
C LEU A 106 11.84 2.22 5.59
N GLU A 107 12.91 2.23 6.39
CA GLU A 107 13.40 1.03 7.04
C GLU A 107 12.42 0.51 8.09
N GLU A 108 11.90 1.39 8.95
CA GLU A 108 10.90 1.01 9.95
C GLU A 108 9.63 0.46 9.28
N ILE A 109 9.15 1.11 8.20
CA ILE A 109 7.99 0.61 7.45
C ILE A 109 8.28 -0.76 6.84
N LEU A 110 9.45 -0.98 6.22
CA LEU A 110 9.78 -2.25 5.58
C LEU A 110 9.90 -3.40 6.58
N ASN A 111 10.47 -3.12 7.76
CA ASN A 111 10.62 -4.08 8.85
C ASN A 111 9.36 -4.23 9.71
N CYS A 112 8.29 -3.47 9.41
CA CYS A 112 7.06 -3.43 10.20
C CYS A 112 7.30 -3.04 11.67
N GLU A 113 8.26 -2.14 11.90
CA GLU A 113 8.64 -1.65 13.22
C GLU A 113 7.81 -0.43 13.59
N ASP A 114 7.40 -0.38 14.86
CA ASP A 114 6.69 0.76 15.41
C ASP A 114 7.61 1.99 15.46
N PHE A 115 7.08 3.17 15.17
CA PHE A 115 7.86 4.41 15.25
C PHE A 115 7.04 5.58 15.80
N LEU A 116 7.77 6.56 16.32
CA LEU A 116 7.19 7.76 16.92
C LEU A 116 7.25 8.91 15.92
N ILE A 117 6.11 9.58 15.70
CA ILE A 117 6.05 10.75 14.82
C ILE A 117 5.37 11.93 15.50
N LYS A 118 5.75 13.15 15.10
CA LYS A 118 5.05 14.40 15.43
C LYS A 118 4.32 14.91 14.17
N PRO A 119 3.02 14.59 13.98
CA PRO A 119 2.25 15.17 12.89
C PRO A 119 2.10 16.68 13.07
N LEU A 120 1.88 17.38 11.96
CA LEU A 120 1.69 18.82 11.97
C LEU A 120 0.43 19.19 12.77
N TYR A 121 0.56 20.11 13.71
CA TYR A 121 -0.52 20.59 14.58
C TYR A 121 -1.18 19.51 15.46
N GLU A 122 -0.56 18.34 15.67
CA GLU A 122 -1.06 17.30 16.57
C GLU A 122 -0.01 16.88 17.61
N PRO A 123 -0.40 16.26 18.74
CA PRO A 123 0.53 15.62 19.66
C PRO A 123 1.42 14.58 18.98
N MET A 124 2.57 14.31 19.60
CA MET A 124 3.41 13.19 19.20
C MET A 124 2.63 11.89 19.42
N ARG A 125 2.76 10.93 18.50
CA ARG A 125 2.03 9.66 18.59
C ARG A 125 2.84 8.48 18.07
N MET A 126 2.56 7.32 18.67
CA MET A 126 3.11 6.03 18.25
C MET A 126 2.31 5.50 17.05
N ILE A 127 3.03 5.10 16.00
CA ILE A 127 2.51 4.45 14.81
C ILE A 127 2.80 2.96 14.96
N LYS A 128 1.75 2.15 15.09
CA LYS A 128 1.85 0.69 15.28
C LYS A 128 1.93 -0.01 13.93
N MET A 129 3.10 -0.54 13.59
CA MET A 129 3.33 -1.27 12.35
C MET A 129 3.40 -2.78 12.55
N SER A 130 3.73 -3.24 13.77
CA SER A 130 3.80 -4.67 14.05
C SER A 130 2.43 -5.29 13.73
N LYS A 131 2.37 -6.19 12.74
CA LYS A 131 1.16 -6.85 12.17
C LYS A 131 0.40 -6.12 11.05
N GLN A 132 0.75 -4.87 10.70
CA GLN A 132 0.12 -4.21 9.55
C GLN A 132 0.75 -4.65 8.23
N ILE A 133 -0.04 -4.69 7.16
CA ILE A 133 0.45 -4.91 5.80
C ILE A 133 0.72 -3.56 5.16
N ASN A 134 1.94 -3.32 4.67
CA ASN A 134 2.22 -2.08 3.93
C ASN A 134 2.09 -2.33 2.42
N VAL A 135 1.25 -1.53 1.77
CA VAL A 135 1.02 -1.56 0.32
C VAL A 135 1.51 -0.24 -0.26
N PHE A 136 2.50 -0.32 -1.14
CA PHE A 136 3.03 0.82 -1.91
C PHE A 136 2.41 0.82 -3.30
N MET A 137 1.58 1.81 -3.59
CA MET A 137 0.98 2.01 -4.91
C MET A 137 1.66 3.16 -5.64
N CYS A 138 2.50 2.85 -6.63
CA CYS A 138 3.25 3.84 -7.39
C CYS A 138 2.68 4.00 -8.80
N GLY A 139 2.17 5.20 -9.11
CA GLY A 139 1.78 5.59 -10.46
C GLY A 139 2.86 6.43 -11.15
N PHE A 140 2.97 6.34 -12.48
CA PHE A 140 3.88 7.09 -13.36
C PHE A 140 5.38 6.84 -13.18
N LYS A 141 5.83 6.60 -11.95
CA LYS A 141 7.22 6.34 -11.61
C LYS A 141 7.30 5.04 -10.83
N PRO A 142 8.24 4.13 -11.18
CA PRO A 142 8.51 2.94 -10.37
C PRO A 142 8.82 3.28 -8.92
N PHE A 143 8.58 2.34 -8.01
CA PHE A 143 8.81 2.51 -6.58
C PHE A 143 10.27 2.86 -6.26
N LEU A 144 11.22 2.28 -7.02
CA LEU A 144 12.66 2.51 -6.90
C LEU A 144 13.19 3.66 -7.77
N HIS A 145 12.32 4.48 -8.37
CA HIS A 145 12.77 5.57 -9.24
C HIS A 145 13.69 6.55 -8.50
N ASN A 146 14.85 6.84 -9.10
CA ASN A 146 15.93 7.68 -8.55
C ASN A 146 16.45 7.22 -7.18
N PHE A 147 16.29 5.94 -6.85
CA PHE A 147 16.78 5.36 -5.61
C PHE A 147 18.11 4.64 -5.86
N THR A 148 19.17 5.07 -5.17
CA THR A 148 20.55 4.62 -5.45
C THR A 148 21.23 3.88 -4.29
N ASN A 149 20.67 3.91 -3.07
CA ASN A 149 21.25 3.22 -1.92
C ASN A 149 21.14 1.68 -2.11
N LYS A 150 22.29 1.03 -2.33
CA LYS A 150 22.37 -0.41 -2.64
C LYS A 150 21.90 -1.31 -1.50
N GLU A 151 22.25 -0.99 -0.26
CA GLU A 151 21.85 -1.78 0.92
C GLU A 151 20.34 -1.73 1.11
N MET A 152 19.76 -0.54 1.00
CA MET A 152 18.33 -0.36 1.11
C MET A 152 17.57 -1.00 -0.07
N ILE A 153 18.12 -0.99 -1.29
CA ILE A 153 17.55 -1.74 -2.43
C ILE A 153 17.53 -3.25 -2.13
N LYS A 154 18.60 -3.80 -1.53
CA LYS A 154 18.65 -5.22 -1.16
C LYS A 154 17.56 -5.53 -0.13
N LEU A 155 17.42 -4.70 0.90
CA LEU A 155 16.36 -4.84 1.90
C LEU A 155 14.97 -4.78 1.28
N ILE A 156 14.71 -3.83 0.38
CA ILE A 156 13.44 -3.72 -0.33
C ILE A 156 13.13 -5.00 -1.12
N LYS A 157 14.11 -5.56 -1.86
CA LYS A 157 13.91 -6.80 -2.62
C LYS A 157 13.62 -8.00 -1.72
N GLU A 158 14.23 -8.05 -0.54
CA GLU A 158 13.96 -9.07 0.46
C GLU A 158 12.56 -8.93 1.05
N LYS A 159 12.20 -7.72 1.51
CA LYS A 159 10.98 -7.46 2.28
C LYS A 159 9.74 -7.21 1.42
N CYS A 160 9.86 -6.98 0.10
CA CYS A 160 8.71 -6.68 -0.75
C CYS A 160 8.37 -7.82 -1.73
N HIS A 161 7.07 -7.89 -2.07
CA HIS A 161 6.53 -8.58 -3.24
C HIS A 161 6.17 -7.52 -4.28
N PHE A 162 6.71 -7.62 -5.49
CA PHE A 162 6.49 -6.64 -6.55
C PHE A 162 5.49 -7.17 -7.57
N ILE A 163 4.43 -6.40 -7.81
CA ILE A 163 3.49 -6.59 -8.91
C ILE A 163 3.69 -5.44 -9.89
N LYS A 164 4.16 -5.77 -11.09
CA LYS A 164 4.26 -4.82 -12.20
C LYS A 164 3.03 -4.93 -13.08
N VAL A 165 2.39 -3.80 -13.34
CA VAL A 165 1.21 -3.71 -14.19
C VAL A 165 1.63 -3.08 -15.52
N ASP A 166 1.89 -3.93 -16.51
CA ASP A 166 2.29 -3.54 -17.85
C ASP A 166 1.09 -3.41 -18.81
N ASP A 167 1.26 -2.56 -19.83
CA ASP A 167 0.22 -2.03 -20.73
C ASP A 167 -0.54 -3.09 -21.56
N GLN A 168 -0.01 -4.30 -21.68
CA GLN A 168 -0.64 -5.40 -22.43
C GLN A 168 -1.81 -6.05 -21.69
N ILE A 169 -2.00 -5.76 -20.39
CA ILE A 169 -3.09 -6.31 -19.60
C ILE A 169 -4.19 -5.25 -19.57
N GLY A 170 -5.17 -5.43 -20.47
CA GLY A 170 -6.29 -4.52 -20.72
C GLY A 170 -7.02 -4.01 -19.48
N LYS A 171 -7.83 -2.97 -19.69
CA LYS A 171 -8.70 -2.35 -18.67
C LYS A 171 -9.31 -3.44 -17.79
N LEU A 172 -9.14 -3.35 -16.47
CA LEU A 172 -9.67 -4.35 -15.50
C LEU A 172 -11.20 -4.34 -15.37
N TYR A 173 -11.87 -3.49 -16.13
CA TYR A 173 -13.32 -3.37 -16.18
C TYR A 173 -13.87 -4.26 -17.30
N LEU A 174 -15.12 -4.71 -17.13
CA LEU A 174 -15.85 -5.55 -18.08
C LEU A 174 -15.75 -5.02 -19.51
N GLU A 175 -15.66 -5.94 -20.47
CA GLU A 175 -15.89 -5.66 -21.90
C GLU A 175 -17.36 -5.31 -22.15
#